data_AF-A0AAE5AAF4-F1
#
_entry.id   AF-A0AAE5AAF4-F1
#
_cell.length_a   1.000
_cell.length_b   1.000
_cell.length_c   1.000
_cell.angle_alpha   90.00
_cell.angle_beta   90.00
_cell.angle_gamma   90.00
#
_symmetry.space_group_name_H-M   'P 1'
#
loop_
_entity.id
_entity.type
_entity.pdbx_description
1 polymer ?
#
loop_
_entity_poly.entity_id
_entity_poly.type
_entity_poly.pdbx_seq_one_letter_code
_entity_poly.pdbx_strand_id
1 'polypeptide(L)' 'MAYSGEPILAEDLLFRPKHSLIDQSLHSRLGATTTNGDGFGVGWYGEGSEPAVYKSIEPAWNDSNLREIAG' A
#
# COMPACT_ATOMS: atom_id res chain seq x y z
N MET A 1 -5.47 5.94 -1.39
CA MET A 1 -4.21 6.74 -1.50
C MET A 1 -3.79 6.73 -2.96
N ALA A 2 -3.22 7.82 -3.46
CA ALA A 2 -2.63 7.90 -4.79
C ALA A 2 -1.45 8.87 -4.76
N TYR A 3 -0.47 8.65 -5.64
CA TYR A 3 0.69 9.52 -5.79
C TYR A 3 0.93 9.81 -7.27
N SER A 4 1.30 11.06 -7.57
CA SER A 4 1.73 11.49 -8.89
C SER A 4 2.74 12.61 -8.70
N GLY A 5 3.92 12.46 -9.28
CA GLY A 5 5.06 13.33 -9.07
C GLY A 5 6.35 12.64 -9.49
N GLU A 6 7.46 13.12 -8.97
CA GLU A 6 8.78 12.51 -9.17
C GLU A 6 8.80 11.04 -8.71
N PRO A 7 9.59 10.17 -9.34
CA PRO A 7 9.72 8.79 -8.88
C PRO A 7 10.17 8.73 -7.41
N ILE A 8 9.43 7.97 -6.60
CA ILE A 8 9.76 7.67 -5.20
C ILE A 8 9.59 6.19 -4.94
N LEU A 9 10.22 5.70 -3.87
CA LEU A 9 10.06 4.31 -3.47
C LEU A 9 8.65 4.08 -2.92
N ALA A 10 8.09 2.91 -3.17
CA ALA A 10 6.78 2.56 -2.64
C ALA A 10 6.80 2.56 -1.09
N GLU A 11 7.93 2.25 -0.46
CA GLU A 11 8.10 2.34 1.00
C GLU A 11 7.79 3.72 1.58
N ASP A 12 8.12 4.79 0.85
CA ASP A 12 7.92 6.19 1.26
C ASP A 12 6.44 6.58 1.29
N LEU A 13 5.59 5.86 0.57
CA LEU A 13 4.14 6.07 0.55
C LEU A 13 3.42 5.06 1.44
N LEU A 14 3.80 3.80 1.34
CA LEU A 14 3.05 2.69 1.92
C LEU A 14 3.35 2.50 3.41
N PHE A 15 4.58 2.75 3.87
CA PHE A 15 5.00 2.41 5.23
C PHE A 15 5.39 3.63 6.08
N ARG A 16 6.17 4.56 5.54
CA ARG A 16 6.78 5.65 6.33
C ARG A 16 5.82 6.76 6.81
N PRO A 17 4.77 7.17 6.07
CA PRO A 17 3.91 8.24 6.53
C PRO A 17 3.18 7.90 7.83
N LYS A 18 2.96 8.88 8.70
CA LYS A 18 2.24 8.69 9.97
C LYS A 18 0.83 8.09 9.79
N HIS A 19 0.19 8.39 8.66
CA HIS A 19 -1.11 7.86 8.26
C HIS A 19 -0.97 7.10 6.94
N SER A 20 0.02 6.22 6.88
CA SER A 20 0.31 5.39 5.71
C SER A 20 -0.83 4.43 5.40
N LEU A 21 -0.77 3.77 4.23
CA LEU A 21 -1.73 2.74 3.87
C LEU A 21 -1.72 1.58 4.89
N ILE A 22 -0.53 1.23 5.38
CA ILE A 22 -0.37 0.22 6.42
C ILE A 22 -1.03 0.65 7.74
N ASP A 23 -0.80 1.90 8.17
CA ASP A 23 -1.47 2.44 9.38
C ASP A 23 -2.99 2.44 9.21
N GLN A 24 -3.50 2.85 8.05
CA GLN A 24 -4.95 2.86 7.79
C GLN A 24 -5.56 1.46 7.70
N SER A 25 -4.79 0.45 7.30
CA SER A 25 -5.24 -0.94 7.26
C SER A 25 -5.42 -1.51 8.67
N LEU A 26 -4.55 -1.15 9.63
CA LEU A 26 -4.63 -1.63 11.02
C LEU A 26 -5.44 -0.70 11.95
N HIS A 27 -5.45 0.61 11.68
CA HIS A 27 -6.02 1.65 12.54
C HIS A 27 -6.98 2.57 11.75
N SER A 28 -7.98 1.97 11.10
CA SER A 28 -9.00 2.69 10.36
C SER A 28 -9.82 3.59 11.31
N ARG A 29 -9.90 4.89 10.97
CA ARG A 29 -10.60 5.91 11.78
C ARG A 29 -11.92 6.37 11.17
N LEU A 30 -12.10 6.11 9.88
CA LEU A 30 -13.26 6.54 9.09
C LEU A 30 -14.04 5.35 8.51
N GLY A 31 -13.53 4.12 8.68
CA GLY A 31 -14.21 2.90 8.25
C GLY A 31 -15.28 2.45 9.23
N ALA A 32 -16.13 1.53 8.78
CA ALA A 32 -17.13 0.87 9.64
C ALA A 32 -16.48 0.01 10.74
N THR A 33 -15.26 -0.45 10.51
CA THR A 33 -14.45 -1.27 11.41
C THR A 33 -13.12 -0.57 11.70
N THR A 34 -12.48 -0.94 12.82
CA THR A 34 -11.14 -0.45 13.20
C THR A 34 -10.03 -0.97 12.29
N THR A 35 -10.27 -2.03 11.52
CA THR A 35 -9.29 -2.65 10.60
C THR A 35 -9.89 -2.82 9.21
N ASN A 36 -9.09 -2.55 8.18
CA ASN A 36 -9.32 -2.94 6.78
C ASN A 36 -8.37 -4.12 6.47
N GLY A 37 -8.82 -5.34 6.79
CA GLY A 37 -8.01 -6.57 6.76
C GLY A 37 -8.48 -7.62 5.78
N ASP A 38 -9.36 -7.24 4.86
CA ASP A 38 -10.00 -8.09 3.84
C ASP A 38 -9.18 -8.23 2.54
N GLY A 39 -7.99 -7.64 2.53
CA GLY A 39 -7.06 -7.65 1.40
C GLY A 39 -6.65 -6.24 0.98
N PHE A 40 -5.73 -6.16 0.02
CA PHE A 40 -5.27 -4.88 -0.53
C PHE A 40 -4.76 -5.04 -1.97
N GLY A 41 -4.54 -3.90 -2.61
CA GLY A 41 -3.85 -3.83 -3.90
C GLY A 41 -3.02 -2.57 -4.04
N VAL A 42 -1.90 -2.69 -4.75
CA VAL A 42 -1.01 -1.59 -5.14
C VAL A 42 -0.81 -1.66 -6.64
N GLY A 43 -0.96 -0.52 -7.31
CA GLY A 43 -0.66 -0.37 -8.73
C GLY A 43 0.34 0.77 -8.94
N TRP A 44 1.28 0.57 -9.85
CA TRP A 44 2.28 1.58 -10.19
C TRP A 44 2.69 1.49 -11.66
N TYR A 45 3.16 2.60 -12.21
CA TYR A 45 3.75 2.66 -13.53
C TYR A 45 5.27 2.65 -13.39
N GLY A 46 5.92 1.71 -14.06
CA GLY A 46 7.38 1.65 -14.18
C GLY A 46 7.84 2.30 -15.50
N GLU A 47 8.84 1.68 -16.15
CA GLU A 47 9.35 2.16 -17.45
C GLU A 47 8.39 1.88 -18.64
N GLY A 48 7.40 1.01 -18.46
CA GLY A 48 6.41 0.64 -19.47
C GLY A 48 5.12 1.46 -19.42
N SER A 49 4.32 1.38 -20.48
CA SER A 49 2.99 2.01 -20.56
C SER A 49 1.92 1.30 -19.71
N GLU A 50 2.13 0.01 -19.42
CA GLU A 50 1.19 -0.80 -18.65
C GLU A 50 1.52 -0.74 -17.15
N PRO A 51 0.50 -0.62 -16.28
CA PRO A 51 0.73 -0.62 -14.85
C PRO A 51 1.07 -2.03 -14.35
N ALA A 52 2.03 -2.11 -13.44
CA ALA A 52 2.20 -3.27 -12.59
C ALA A 52 1.15 -3.24 -11.47
N VAL A 53 0.68 -4.43 -11.07
CA VAL A 53 -0.32 -4.57 -10.02
C VAL A 53 0.10 -5.71 -9.08
N TYR A 54 0.16 -5.40 -7.79
CA TYR A 54 0.28 -6.37 -6.71
C TYR A 54 -1.04 -6.44 -5.95
N LYS A 55 -1.56 -7.63 -5.71
CA LYS A 55 -2.79 -7.86 -4.92
C LYS A 55 -2.56 -9.01 -3.95
N SER A 56 -3.12 -8.88 -2.76
CA SER A 56 -3.11 -9.92 -1.75
C SER A 56 -4.46 -9.95 -1.04
N ILE A 57 -4.86 -11.15 -0.62
CA ILE A 57 -6.02 -11.36 0.25
C ILE A 57 -5.63 -11.28 1.73
N GLU A 58 -4.33 -11.23 2.03
CA GLU A 58 -3.84 -11.05 3.38
C GLU A 58 -3.95 -9.58 3.81
N PRO A 59 -4.00 -9.32 5.12
CA PRO A 59 -4.03 -7.95 5.60
C PRO A 59 -2.73 -7.21 5.28
N ALA A 60 -2.83 -5.97 4.79
CA ALA A 60 -1.68 -5.21 4.31
C ALA A 60 -0.58 -5.04 5.39
N TRP A 61 -0.95 -4.91 6.66
CA TRP A 61 0.01 -4.70 7.75
C TRP A 61 0.93 -5.90 8.04
N ASN A 62 0.61 -7.10 7.53
CA ASN A 62 1.35 -8.33 7.80
C ASN A 62 1.88 -9.02 6.54
N ASP A 63 1.83 -8.36 5.38
CA ASP A 63 2.31 -8.94 4.12
C ASP A 63 3.81 -8.70 3.96
N SER A 64 4.63 -9.73 4.17
CA SER A 64 6.09 -9.66 4.05
C SER A 64 6.53 -9.43 2.61
N ASN A 65 5.81 -10.01 1.64
CA ASN A 65 6.14 -9.87 0.22
C ASN A 65 5.95 -8.41 -0.21
N LEU A 66 4.88 -7.75 0.23
CA LEU A 66 4.69 -6.31 -0.01
C LEU A 66 5.88 -5.50 0.52
N ARG A 67 6.35 -5.81 1.74
CA ARG A 67 7.49 -5.10 2.33
C ARG A 67 8.79 -5.35 1.57
N GLU A 68 9.01 -6.55 1.05
CA GLU A 68 10.19 -6.88 0.25
C GLU A 68 10.21 -6.15 -1.09
N ILE A 69 9.07 -6.02 -1.78
CA ILE A 69 9.02 -5.35 -3.09
C ILE A 69 8.90 -3.82 -3.00
N ALA A 70 8.62 -3.27 -1.82
CA ALA A 70 8.40 -1.84 -1.64
C ALA A 70 9.70 -1.02 -1.48
N GLY A 71 10.82 -1.69 -1.18
CA GLY A 71 12.14 -1.10 -0.93
C GLY A 71 13.05 -1.09 -2.16
#